data_AF-A0A016TMJ6-F1
#
_entry.id   AF-A0A016TMJ6-F1
#
_cell.length_a   1.000
_cell.length_b   1.000
_cell.length_c   1.000
_cell.angle_alpha   90.00
_cell.angle_beta   90.00
_cell.angle_gamma   90.00
#
_symmetry.space_group_name_H-M   'P 1'
#
loop_
_entity.id
_entity.type
_entity.pdbx_description
1 polymer ?
#
loop_
_entity_poly.entity_id
_entity_poly.type
_entity_poly.pdbx_seq_one_letter_code
_entity_poly.pdbx_strand_id
1 'polypeptide(L)' 'MDVTVRLANDELWTKFHAHTTEMVVTKTGRKMFPKLEYIIEGLKTSQAYGLVLQIEQVDDNRKNPAPQALFLLLSKDP' A
#
# COMPACT_ATOMS: atom_id res chain seq x y z
N MET A 1 22.81 -3.95 -11.75
CA MET A 1 21.83 -4.84 -11.09
C MET A 1 20.50 -4.19 -11.39
N ASP A 2 19.68 -4.81 -12.22
CA ASP A 2 18.42 -4.23 -12.68
C ASP A 2 17.31 -4.94 -11.93
N VAL A 3 17.08 -4.49 -10.68
CA VAL A 3 15.99 -5.03 -9.85
C VAL A 3 14.72 -4.31 -10.28
N THR A 4 13.74 -5.08 -10.73
CA THR A 4 12.44 -4.55 -11.12
C THR A 4 11.38 -5.01 -10.13
N VAL A 5 10.39 -4.16 -9.91
CA VAL A 5 9.25 -4.44 -9.05
C VAL A 5 7.99 -3.99 -9.78
N ARG A 6 6.99 -4.87 -9.82
CA ARG A 6 5.67 -4.55 -10.37
C ARG A 6 4.57 -5.15 -9.51
N LEU A 7 3.38 -4.56 -9.58
CA LEU A 7 2.19 -5.16 -9.02
C LEU A 7 1.80 -6.40 -9.86
N ALA A 8 1.56 -7.51 -9.19
CA ALA A 8 1.11 -8.76 -9.82
C ALA A 8 -0.34 -8.66 -10.31
N ASN A 9 -1.13 -7.79 -9.66
CA ASN A 9 -2.55 -7.58 -9.89
C ASN A 9 -2.85 -6.11 -10.30
N ASP A 10 -1.96 -5.52 -11.10
CA ASP A 10 -2.03 -4.15 -11.60
C ASP A 10 -3.34 -3.83 -12.31
N GLU A 11 -3.89 -4.76 -13.10
CA GLU A 11 -5.18 -4.60 -13.78
C GLU A 11 -6.32 -4.37 -12.79
N LEU A 12 -6.31 -5.10 -11.66
CA LEU A 12 -7.33 -4.96 -10.62
C LEU A 12 -7.17 -3.62 -9.90
N TRP A 13 -5.94 -3.25 -9.56
CA TRP A 13 -5.65 -1.94 -8.96
C TRP A 13 -6.03 -0.78 -9.87
N THR A 14 -5.83 -0.91 -11.18
CA THR A 14 -6.24 0.10 -12.17
C THR A 14 -7.76 0.30 -12.17
N LYS A 15 -8.54 -0.79 -12.10
CA LYS A 15 -10.01 -0.71 -11.99
C LYS A 15 -10.46 -0.03 -10.71
N PHE A 16 -9.83 -0.33 -9.58
CA PHE A 16 -10.12 0.31 -8.29
C PHE A 16 -9.76 1.80 -8.31
N HIS A 17 -8.59 2.14 -8.86
CA HIS A 17 -8.15 3.52 -8.99
C HIS A 17 -9.13 4.36 -9.81
N ALA A 18 -9.63 3.82 -10.93
CA ALA A 18 -10.63 4.47 -11.77
C ALA A 18 -11.96 4.78 -11.04
N HIS A 19 -12.27 4.07 -9.97
CA HIS A 19 -13.47 4.26 -9.14
C HIS A 19 -13.17 4.92 -7.79
N THR A 20 -11.97 5.50 -7.63
CA THR A 20 -11.44 5.97 -6.34
C THR A 20 -11.27 4.83 -5.35
N THR A 21 -10.03 4.36 -5.18
CA THR A 21 -9.74 3.28 -4.23
C THR A 21 -10.01 3.72 -2.79
N GLU A 22 -10.96 3.06 -2.14
CA GLU A 22 -11.25 3.22 -0.72
C GLU A 22 -10.84 1.97 0.08
N MET A 23 -10.41 2.16 1.33
CA MET A 23 -9.99 1.07 2.21
C MET A 23 -10.71 1.18 3.56
N VAL A 24 -11.25 0.06 4.03
CA VAL A 24 -11.91 -0.01 5.34
C VAL A 24 -10.87 -0.17 6.44
N VAL A 25 -10.98 0.66 7.47
CA VAL A 25 -10.09 0.68 8.63
C VAL A 25 -10.90 0.33 9.87
N THR A 26 -10.38 -0.58 10.69
CA THR A 26 -11.00 -0.95 11.97
C THR A 26 -9.96 -0.99 13.08
N LYS A 27 -10.40 -0.82 14.34
CA LYS A 27 -9.53 -0.89 15.53
C LYS A 27 -8.79 -2.22 15.64
N THR A 28 -9.42 -3.31 15.20
CA THR A 28 -8.83 -4.66 15.20
C THR A 28 -7.97 -4.93 13.96
N GLY A 29 -7.89 -3.97 13.04
CA GLY A 29 -7.30 -4.15 11.72
C GLY A 29 -8.26 -4.81 10.73
N ARG A 30 -8.02 -4.50 9.45
CA ARG A 30 -8.69 -5.09 8.29
C ARG A 30 -7.65 -5.32 7.21
N LYS A 31 -7.80 -6.39 6.43
CA LYS A 31 -6.95 -6.62 5.26
C LYS A 31 -7.33 -5.62 4.16
N MET A 32 -6.32 -5.03 3.51
CA MET A 32 -6.54 -4.23 2.30
C MET A 32 -7.18 -5.08 1.20
N PHE A 33 -8.02 -4.45 0.40
CA PHE A 33 -8.58 -5.03 -0.82
C PHE A 33 -8.61 -3.97 -1.92
N PRO A 34 -7.98 -4.21 -3.09
CA PRO A 34 -7.23 -5.41 -3.45
C PRO A 34 -6.00 -5.64 -2.56
N LYS A 35 -5.48 -6.87 -2.53
CA LYS A 35 -4.22 -7.13 -1.82
C LYS A 35 -3.06 -6.50 -2.60
N LEU A 36 -2.05 -6.01 -1.89
CA LEU A 36 -0.78 -5.65 -2.51
C LEU A 36 0.02 -6.94 -2.78
N GLU A 37 0.20 -7.26 -4.05
CA GLU A 37 0.94 -8.43 -4.51
C GLU A 37 2.02 -7.95 -5.46
N TYR A 38 3.27 -8.34 -5.22
CA TYR A 38 4.44 -7.84 -5.96
C TYR A 38 5.16 -8.98 -6.65
N ILE A 39 5.65 -8.70 -7.86
CA ILE A 39 6.63 -9.53 -8.56
C ILE A 39 7.94 -8.76 -8.56
N ILE A 40 8.99 -9.39 -8.01
CA ILE A 40 10.32 -8.82 -7.86
C ILE A 40 11.29 -9.69 -8.66
N GLU A 41 12.03 -9.09 -9.58
CA GLU A 41 12.96 -9.79 -10.47
C GLU A 41 14.37 -9.17 -10.36
N GLY A 42 15.40 -9.90 -10.81
CA GLY A 42 16.79 -9.39 -10.82
C GLY A 42 17.54 -9.47 -9.49
N LEU A 43 16.97 -10.10 -8.46
CA LEU A 43 17.66 -10.34 -7.18
C LEU A 43 18.78 -11.38 -7.32
N LYS A 44 19.87 -11.20 -6.56
CA LYS A 44 20.95 -12.20 -6.49
C LYS A 44 20.58 -13.25 -5.45
N THR A 45 20.60 -14.51 -5.86
CA THR A 45 20.28 -15.65 -4.98
C THR A 45 21.25 -15.81 -3.79
N SER A 46 22.45 -15.24 -3.87
CA SER A 46 23.48 -15.32 -2.83
C SER A 46 23.40 -14.22 -1.76
N GLN A 47 22.32 -13.44 -1.69
CA GLN A 47 22.18 -12.30 -0.79
C GLN A 47 20.87 -12.36 -0.01
N ALA A 48 20.87 -11.78 1.19
CA ALA A 48 19.68 -11.59 2.00
C ALA A 48 19.05 -10.22 1.72
N TYR A 49 17.72 -10.16 1.72
CA TYR A 49 16.94 -8.95 1.45
C TYR A 49 15.87 -8.76 2.54
N GLY A 50 15.64 -7.50 2.92
CA GLY A 50 14.49 -7.10 3.72
C GLY A 50 13.49 -6.34 2.86
N LEU A 51 12.20 -6.56 3.09
CA LEU A 51 11.11 -5.81 2.45
C LEU A 51 10.37 -5.01 3.51
N VAL A 52 10.24 -3.71 3.28
CA VAL A 52 9.49 -2.80 4.14
C VAL A 52 8.42 -2.13 3.28
N LEU A 53 7.18 -2.19 3.75
CA LEU A 53 6.07 -1.45 3.18
C LEU A 53 5.74 -0.29 4.12
N GLN A 54 5.84 0.93 3.60
CA GLN A 54 5.48 2.16 4.29
C GLN A 54 4.34 2.83 3.53
N ILE A 55 3.30 3.24 4.26
CA ILE A 55 2.14 3.95 3.71
C ILE A 55 2.15 5.35 4.31
N GLU A 56 2.10 6.36 3.45
CA GLU A 56 2.17 7.78 3.84
C GLU A 56 0.96 8.54 3.32
N GLN A 57 0.68 9.69 3.95
CA GLN A 57 -0.36 10.61 3.47
C GLN A 57 0.08 11.26 2.16
N VAL A 58 -0.84 11.36 1.21
CA VAL A 58 -0.56 11.94 -0.11
C VAL A 58 -0.73 13.47 -0.11
N ASP A 59 -1.59 14.02 0.77
CA ASP A 59 -1.85 15.45 0.87
C ASP A 59 -2.02 15.96 2.32
N ASP A 60 -1.76 17.26 2.51
CA ASP A 60 -1.81 17.96 3.81
C ASP A 60 -3.22 18.51 4.15
N ASN A 61 -4.26 18.07 3.43
CA ASN A 61 -5.53 18.77 3.39
C ASN A 61 -6.47 18.38 4.54
N ARG A 62 -6.24 19.00 5.71
CA ARG A 62 -6.92 18.75 6.99
C ARG A 62 -8.42 19.14 7.05
N LYS A 63 -9.09 19.48 5.93
CA LYS A 63 -10.39 20.19 5.94
C LYS A 63 -11.61 19.44 5.41
N ASN A 64 -11.52 18.19 4.98
CA ASN A 64 -12.72 17.44 4.59
C ASN A 64 -12.69 15.99 5.10
N PRO A 65 -13.47 15.64 6.13
CA PRO A 65 -13.50 14.28 6.65
C PRO A 65 -14.52 13.42 5.88
N ALA A 66 -14.21 13.03 4.62
CA ALA A 66 -14.79 11.88 3.91
C ALA A 66 -14.18 11.71 2.49
N PRO A 67 -14.18 10.49 1.92
CA PRO A 67 -13.34 9.35 2.22
C PRO A 67 -12.28 9.21 1.11
N GLN A 68 -11.13 9.87 1.26
CA GLN A 68 -9.98 9.65 0.38
C GLN A 68 -8.76 9.58 1.30
N ALA A 69 -8.27 8.36 1.55
CA ALA A 69 -6.92 8.10 2.08
C ALA A 69 -6.55 8.50 3.53
N LEU A 70 -7.47 8.49 4.50
CA LEU A 70 -7.15 8.56 5.93
C LEU A 70 -7.89 7.39 6.60
N PHE A 71 -7.29 6.42 7.28
CA PHE A 71 -6.48 6.49 8.48
C PHE A 71 -5.84 5.11 8.69
N LEU A 72 -4.53 4.97 8.89
CA LEU A 72 -3.96 3.91 9.75
C LEU A 72 -2.53 4.28 10.16
N LEU A 73 -2.34 5.54 10.54
CA LEU A 73 -1.33 5.85 11.55
C LEU A 73 -1.96 5.56 12.91
N LEU A 74 -1.63 4.38 13.45
CA LEU A 74 -1.44 4.22 14.88
C LEU A 74 -0.08 3.54 15.09
N SER A 75 0.99 4.30 14.87
CA SER A 75 2.02 4.33 15.89
C SER A 75 1.77 5.60 16.70
N LYS A 76 1.36 5.39 17.94
CA LYS A 76 1.87 6.21 19.01
C LYS A 76 2.17 5.26 20.15
N ASP A 77 3.46 4.97 20.28
CA ASP A 77 4.13 4.26 21.36
C ASP A 77 3.70 4.82 22.74
N PRO A 78 3.97 4.11 23.85
CA PRO A 78 5.32 3.66 24.24
C PRO A 78 5.68 2.23 23.84
#